data_AF-A0A1V0UUU2-F1
#
_entry.id   AF-A0A1V0UUU2-F1
#
_cell.length_a   1.000
_cell.length_b   1.000
_cell.length_c   1.000
_cell.angle_alpha   90.00
_cell.angle_beta   90.00
_cell.angle_gamma   90.00
#
_symmetry.space_group_name_H-M   'P 1'
#
loop_
_entity.id
_entity.type
_entity.pdbx_description
1 polymer ?
#
loop_
_entity_poly.entity_id
_entity_poly.type
_entity_poly.pdbx_seq_one_letter_code
_entity_poly.pdbx_strand_id
1 'polypeptide(L)'
;MELRELKKYRKKPVVVLAAQWRWSSGVAKGIVQPIDGDWHCKECGNHSYMHGKCPTLEGYHIVCPYDYIIQGVKGEYYPCKPDIFELTYEPVESSEN
;
A
#
# COMPACT_ATOMS: atom_id res chain seq x y z
N MET A 1 5.78 -12.81 -35.82
CA MET A 1 4.99 -12.31 -34.69
C MET A 1 5.19 -10.80 -34.66
N GLU A 2 4.26 -10.06 -35.24
CA GLU A 2 4.39 -8.61 -35.44
C GLU A 2 4.32 -7.90 -34.09
N LEU A 3 5.38 -7.15 -33.76
CA LEU A 3 5.38 -6.23 -32.62
C LEU A 3 4.32 -5.17 -32.89
N ARG A 4 3.12 -5.35 -32.32
CA ARG A 4 2.04 -4.35 -32.35
C ARG A 4 2.61 -2.98 -31.96
N GLU A 5 2.26 -1.95 -32.73
CA GLU A 5 2.81 -0.59 -32.62
C GLU A 5 2.90 -0.07 -31.17
N LEU A 6 4.10 0.32 -30.75
CA LEU A 6 4.34 0.93 -29.45
C LEU A 6 3.73 2.34 -29.40
N LYS A 7 2.79 2.57 -28.48
CA LYS A 7 2.18 3.88 -28.23
C LYS A 7 2.61 4.42 -26.86
N LYS A 8 2.88 5.72 -26.79
CA LYS A 8 3.23 6.41 -25.54
C LYS A 8 1.97 6.84 -24.81
N TYR A 9 1.94 6.65 -23.49
CA TYR A 9 0.83 7.04 -22.61
C TYR A 9 1.38 7.80 -21.40
N ARG A 10 0.58 8.72 -20.85
CA ARG A 10 0.86 9.39 -19.57
C ARG A 10 -0.08 8.85 -18.50
N LYS A 11 0.41 8.72 -17.26
CA LYS A 11 -0.44 8.44 -16.10
C LYS A 11 -1.36 9.65 -15.87
N LYS A 12 -2.64 9.41 -15.56
CA LYS A 12 -3.56 10.50 -15.17
C LYS A 12 -3.13 11.06 -13.81
N PRO A 13 -3.22 12.38 -13.56
CA PRO A 13 -3.06 12.92 -12.22
C PRO A 13 -4.22 12.41 -11.36
N VAL A 14 -3.91 11.77 -10.24
CA VAL A 14 -4.90 11.17 -9.33
C VAL A 14 -4.47 11.46 -7.90
N VAL A 15 -5.38 12.04 -7.12
CA VAL A 15 -5.29 12.08 -5.65
C VAL A 15 -5.75 10.73 -5.12
N VAL A 16 -4.98 10.16 -4.20
CA VAL A 16 -5.27 8.85 -3.59
C VAL A 16 -5.58 9.00 -2.12
N LEU A 17 -6.42 8.10 -1.60
CA LEU A 17 -6.51 7.87 -0.16
C LEU A 17 -5.44 6.86 0.22
N ALA A 18 -4.67 7.17 1.26
CA ALA A 18 -3.67 6.27 1.79
C ALA A 18 -3.63 6.36 3.32
N ALA A 19 -3.37 5.23 3.96
CA ALA A 19 -3.17 5.15 5.40
C ALA A 19 -1.91 4.34 5.68
N GLN A 20 -1.08 4.81 6.61
CA GLN A 20 0.14 4.10 6.98
C GLN A 20 -0.15 2.98 7.96
N TRP A 21 0.31 1.76 7.67
CA TRP A 21 0.11 0.61 8.54
C TRP A 21 0.87 0.78 9.86
N ARG A 22 0.11 0.89 10.96
CA ARG A 22 0.64 1.00 12.32
C ARG A 22 -0.06 -0.02 13.20
N TRP A 23 0.56 -1.19 13.34
CA TRP A 23 -0.02 -2.34 14.04
C TRP A 23 -0.48 -2.01 15.46
N SER A 24 0.25 -1.13 16.17
CA SER A 24 -0.04 -0.75 17.54
C SER A 24 -1.22 0.22 17.70
N SER A 25 -1.46 1.09 16.71
CA SER A 25 -2.55 2.07 16.76
C SER A 25 -3.80 1.63 16.00
N GLY A 26 -3.73 0.55 15.23
CA GLY A 26 -4.84 0.07 14.41
C GLY A 26 -5.16 0.97 13.22
N VAL A 27 -4.23 1.83 12.78
CA VAL A 27 -4.41 2.55 11.52
C VAL A 27 -4.40 1.55 10.36
N ALA A 28 -5.34 1.70 9.43
CA ALA A 28 -5.70 0.72 8.39
C ALA A 28 -6.26 -0.63 8.90
N LYS A 29 -6.62 -0.72 10.19
CA LYS A 29 -7.37 -1.86 10.74
C LYS A 29 -8.76 -1.92 10.11
N GLY A 30 -9.16 -3.11 9.66
CA GLY A 30 -10.38 -3.34 8.87
C GLY A 30 -10.12 -3.42 7.36
N ILE A 31 -9.00 -2.85 6.89
CA ILE A 31 -8.48 -3.09 5.54
C ILE A 31 -7.40 -4.18 5.60
N VAL A 32 -6.43 -4.00 6.50
CA VAL A 32 -5.36 -4.95 6.75
C VAL A 32 -5.76 -5.92 7.86
N GLN A 33 -5.56 -7.21 7.60
CA GLN A 33 -5.88 -8.31 8.50
C GLN A 33 -4.64 -8.76 9.28
N PRO A 34 -4.78 -9.31 10.50
CA PRO A 34 -3.65 -9.86 11.23
C PRO A 34 -3.02 -11.06 10.51
N ILE A 35 -1.72 -11.26 10.75
CA ILE A 35 -1.00 -12.48 10.36
C ILE A 35 -0.86 -13.38 11.59
N ASP A 36 -1.20 -14.65 11.44
CA ASP A 36 -0.94 -15.66 12.47
C ASP A 36 0.53 -16.08 12.49
N GLY A 37 1.00 -16.43 13.69
CA GLY A 37 2.34 -16.93 13.93
C GLY A 37 3.35 -15.83 14.28
N ASP A 38 4.53 -16.29 14.70
CA ASP A 38 5.66 -15.43 15.06
C ASP A 38 6.92 -15.86 14.31
N TRP A 39 7.32 -15.05 13.32
CA TRP A 39 8.53 -15.23 12.54
C TRP A 39 9.19 -13.88 12.27
N HIS A 40 10.51 -13.90 12.07
CA HIS A 40 11.27 -12.70 11.71
C HIS A 40 11.14 -12.41 10.22
N CYS A 41 10.66 -11.21 9.89
CA CYS A 41 10.50 -10.78 8.52
C CYS A 41 11.85 -10.53 7.85
N LYS A 42 12.07 -11.18 6.71
CA LYS A 42 13.31 -11.03 5.93
C LYS A 42 13.44 -9.64 5.30
N GLU A 43 12.32 -8.96 5.08
CA GLU A 43 12.28 -7.64 4.44
C GLU A 43 12.66 -6.52 5.42
N CYS A 44 12.03 -6.51 6.59
CA CYS A 44 12.18 -5.40 7.55
C CYS A 44 12.84 -5.79 8.89
N GLY A 45 13.15 -7.07 9.11
CA GLY A 45 13.75 -7.58 10.34
C GLY A 45 12.81 -7.68 11.56
N ASN A 46 11.59 -7.14 11.47
CA ASN A 46 10.63 -7.16 12.58
C ASN A 46 9.87 -8.48 12.68
N HIS A 47 9.31 -8.75 13.86
CA HIS A 47 8.42 -9.88 14.09
C HIS A 47 7.10 -9.78 13.29
N SER A 48 6.56 -10.93 12.88
CA SER A 48 5.35 -11.02 12.06
C SER A 48 4.07 -10.55 12.75
N TYR A 49 4.02 -10.49 14.08
CA TYR A 49 2.87 -9.92 14.79
C TYR A 49 2.70 -8.40 14.53
N MET A 50 3.74 -7.73 14.03
CA MET A 50 3.69 -6.32 13.61
C MET A 50 3.25 -6.17 12.15
N HIS A 51 3.12 -7.27 11.42
CA HIS A 51 2.76 -7.30 10.01
C HIS A 51 1.25 -7.57 9.85
N GLY A 52 0.76 -7.34 8.64
CA GLY A 52 -0.62 -7.63 8.27
C GLY A 52 -0.75 -8.17 6.85
N LYS A 53 -1.94 -8.70 6.53
CA LYS A 53 -2.31 -9.13 5.18
C LYS A 53 -3.23 -8.10 4.56
N CYS A 54 -2.80 -7.46 3.48
CA CYS A 54 -3.65 -6.61 2.67
C CYS A 54 -4.32 -7.46 1.59
N PRO A 55 -5.67 -7.47 1.48
CA PRO A 55 -6.35 -8.08 0.35
C PRO A 55 -6.15 -7.21 -0.90
N THR A 56 -5.48 -7.77 -1.88
CA THR A 56 -5.23 -7.19 -3.22
C THR A 56 -6.01 -7.98 -4.27
N LEU A 57 -6.00 -7.52 -5.52
CA LEU A 57 -6.68 -8.24 -6.62
C LEU A 57 -5.97 -9.56 -6.96
N GLU A 58 -4.70 -9.69 -6.61
CA GLU A 58 -3.84 -10.85 -6.83
C GLU A 58 -3.87 -11.85 -5.65
N GLY A 59 -4.67 -11.58 -4.61
CA GLY A 59 -4.70 -12.33 -3.36
C GLY A 59 -4.19 -11.49 -2.19
N TYR A 60 -3.60 -12.11 -1.17
CA TYR A 60 -3.08 -11.37 -0.02
C TYR A 60 -1.62 -10.97 -0.20
N HIS A 61 -1.29 -9.73 0.15
CA HIS A 61 0.08 -9.25 0.23
C HIS A 61 0.49 -8.99 1.69
N ILE A 62 1.71 -9.37 2.07
CA ILE A 62 2.23 -9.11 3.41
C ILE A 62 2.67 -7.65 3.51
N VAL A 63 2.13 -6.95 4.49
CA VAL A 63 2.38 -5.55 4.79
C VAL A 63 3.37 -5.47 5.94
N CYS A 64 4.48 -4.78 5.73
CA CYS A 64 5.45 -4.48 6.78
C CYS A 64 4.97 -3.29 7.64
N PRO A 65 5.44 -3.17 8.89
CA PRO A 65 5.27 -1.95 9.67
C PRO A 65 5.62 -0.71 8.82
N TYR A 66 4.75 0.29 8.87
CA TYR A 66 4.88 1.58 8.19
C TYR A 66 4.65 1.59 6.67
N ASP A 67 4.43 0.44 6.02
CA ASP A 67 3.99 0.43 4.63
C ASP A 67 2.66 1.22 4.49
N TYR A 68 2.51 1.96 3.40
CA TYR A 68 1.28 2.66 3.07
C TYR A 68 0.28 1.71 2.43
N ILE A 69 -0.98 1.78 2.84
CA ILE A 69 -2.09 1.10 2.19
C ILE A 69 -2.85 2.14 1.39
N ILE A 70 -2.78 2.03 0.06
CA ILE A 70 -3.38 2.96 -0.87
C ILE A 70 -4.66 2.36 -1.43
N GLN A 71 -5.72 3.16 -1.52
CA GLN A 71 -6.94 2.79 -2.20
C GLN A 71 -6.83 3.06 -3.71
N GLY A 72 -7.16 2.06 -4.50
CA GLY A 72 -7.22 2.10 -5.96
C GLY A 72 -8.53 2.66 -6.49
N VAL A 73 -8.59 2.80 -7.81
CA VAL A 73 -9.68 3.52 -8.49
C VAL A 73 -11.02 2.77 -8.38
N LYS A 74 -11.01 1.45 -8.22
CA LYS A 74 -12.21 0.62 -8.03
C LYS A 74 -12.44 0.24 -6.57
N GLY A 75 -11.74 0.88 -5.64
CA GLY A 75 -11.83 0.60 -4.20
C GLY A 75 -10.98 -0.57 -3.72
N GLU A 76 -10.17 -1.18 -4.60
CA GLU A 76 -9.13 -2.16 -4.24
C GLU A 76 -8.05 -1.52 -3.36
N TYR A 77 -7.29 -2.34 -2.64
CA TYR A 77 -6.17 -1.84 -1.82
C TYR A 77 -4.86 -2.45 -2.28
N TYR A 78 -3.78 -1.66 -2.17
CA TYR A 78 -2.42 -2.12 -2.45
C TYR A 78 -1.44 -1.54 -1.43
N PRO A 79 -0.50 -2.35 -0.94
CA PRO A 79 0.58 -1.85 -0.13
C PRO A 79 1.62 -1.11 -0.99
N CYS A 80 2.26 -0.11 -0.41
CA CYS A 80 3.32 0.68 -1.00
C CYS A 80 4.41 0.91 0.05
N LYS A 81 5.67 0.75 -0.33
CA LYS A 81 6.79 0.99 0.57
C LYS A 81 6.90 2.48 0.90
N PRO A 82 7.31 2.85 2.14
CA PRO A 82 7.30 4.25 2.58
C PRO A 82 8.14 5.16 1.69
N ASP A 83 9.34 4.71 1.32
CA ASP A 83 10.27 5.41 0.43
C ASP A 83 9.69 5.64 -0.96
N ILE A 84 9.04 4.63 -1.54
CA ILE A 84 8.34 4.75 -2.82
C ILE A 84 7.13 5.68 -2.72
N PHE A 85 6.38 5.60 -1.61
CA PHE A 85 5.22 6.45 -1.39
C PHE A 85 5.61 7.93 -1.32
N GLU A 86 6.60 8.27 -0.49
CA GLU A 86 7.10 9.64 -0.29
C GLU A 86 7.72 10.23 -1.56
N LEU A 87 8.34 9.40 -2.41
CA LEU A 87 8.84 9.82 -3.72
C LEU A 87 7.74 10.02 -4.78
N THR A 88 6.55 9.44 -4.58
CA THR A 88 5.47 9.41 -5.58
C THR A 88 4.29 10.33 -5.25
N TYR A 89 4.07 10.60 -3.96
CA TYR A 89 2.89 11.30 -3.46
C TYR A 89 3.28 12.43 -2.52
N GLU A 90 2.58 13.55 -2.65
CA GLU A 90 2.65 14.68 -1.73
C GLU A 90 1.29 14.88 -1.04
N PRO A 91 1.25 15.41 0.19
CA PRO A 91 0.01 15.79 0.83
C PRO A 91 -0.74 16.81 -0.02
N VAL A 92 -2.04 16.60 -0.18
CA VAL A 92 -2.92 17.62 -0.75
C VAL A 92 -3.21 18.65 0.34
N GLU A 93 -2.95 19.93 0.07
CA GLU A 93 -3.35 21.01 0.98
C GLU A 93 -4.87 20.98 1.14
N SER A 94 -5.34 20.87 2.39
CA SER A 94 -6.75 21.04 2.69
C SER A 94 -7.11 22.51 2.51
N SER A 95 -7.65 22.87 1.33
CA SER A 95 -8.37 24.13 1.19
C SER A 95 -9.70 23.98 1.93
N GLU A 96 -9.70 24.22 3.24
CA GLU A 96 -10.91 24.51 4.00
C GLU A 96 -11.47 25.84 3.47
N ASN A 97 -12.60 25.77 2.75
CA ASN A 97 -13.49 26.89 2.49
C ASN A 97 -14.85 26.57 3.09
#